data_AF-A0A929SNX4-F1
#
_entry.id   AF-A0A929SNX4-F1
#
_cell.length_a   1.000
_cell.length_b   1.000
_cell.length_c   1.000
_cell.angle_alpha   90.00
_cell.angle_beta   90.00
_cell.angle_gamma   90.00
#
_symmetry.space_group_name_H-M   'P 1'
#
loop_
_entity.id
_entity.type
_entity.pdbx_description
1 polymer ?
#
loop_
_entity_poly.entity_id
_entity_poly.type
_entity_poly.pdbx_seq_one_letter_code
_entity_poly.pdbx_strand_id
1 'polypeptide(L)'
;MKRMDKMITILLVTLVVAVLSVTAIIIFNRNTYKTPIKKLYEAINEKSVEKLANTYHPCLSKNEAFKTELESQLAPIKNYNFKYEYTIKKSRTLSKKELEEYKNNYKYVCKIKVEKGYEVEVSQTTIVNNEKSTDNKKILVGLIDGKWYLIK
;
A
#
# COMPACT_ATOMS: atom_id res chain seq x y z
N MET A 1 -23.46 -11.86 22.83
CA MET A 1 -24.25 -11.13 21.80
C MET A 1 -24.18 -11.87 20.47
N LYS A 2 -25.28 -11.91 19.71
CA LYS A 2 -25.49 -12.84 18.59
C LYS A 2 -25.25 -12.17 17.23
N ARG A 3 -25.10 -12.97 16.16
CA ARG A 3 -24.78 -12.55 14.77
C ARG A 3 -25.58 -11.37 14.20
N MET A 4 -26.76 -11.07 14.75
CA MET A 4 -27.69 -10.05 14.26
C MET A 4 -27.10 -8.63 14.36
N ASP A 5 -26.49 -8.28 15.49
CA ASP A 5 -25.85 -6.97 15.70
C ASP A 5 -24.70 -6.76 14.69
N LYS A 6 -23.95 -7.82 14.40
CA LYS A 6 -22.83 -7.79 13.45
C LYS A 6 -23.26 -7.66 11.98
N MET A 7 -24.44 -8.16 11.59
CA MET A 7 -24.94 -7.99 10.21
C MET A 7 -25.53 -6.59 9.98
N ILE A 8 -26.22 -6.02 10.97
CA ILE A 8 -26.85 -4.70 10.85
C ILE A 8 -25.80 -3.59 10.61
N THR A 9 -24.64 -3.65 11.30
CA THR A 9 -23.55 -2.69 11.08
C THR A 9 -22.92 -2.81 9.68
N ILE A 10 -22.77 -4.03 9.14
CA ILE A 10 -22.17 -4.25 7.83
C ILE A 10 -23.09 -3.72 6.70
N LEU A 11 -24.40 -3.91 6.84
CA LEU A 11 -25.38 -3.50 5.82
C LEU A 11 -25.46 -1.98 5.64
N LEU A 12 -25.39 -1.22 6.74
CA LEU A 12 -25.46 0.25 6.76
C LEU A 12 -24.29 0.93 6.04
N VAL A 13 -23.09 0.36 6.13
CA VAL A 13 -21.86 0.94 5.53
C VAL A 13 -21.83 0.73 4.02
N THR A 14 -22.37 -0.38 3.52
CA THR A 14 -22.34 -0.72 2.09
C THR A 14 -23.30 0.10 1.22
N LEU A 15 -24.44 0.55 1.74
CA LEU A 15 -25.49 1.17 0.92
C LEU A 15 -25.11 2.55 0.36
N VAL A 16 -24.28 3.32 1.08
CA VAL A 16 -23.84 4.67 0.70
C VAL A 16 -22.87 4.66 -0.49
N VAL A 17 -22.19 3.53 -0.74
CA VAL A 17 -21.05 3.44 -1.68
C VAL A 17 -21.48 3.20 -3.14
N ALA A 18 -22.74 2.80 -3.38
CA ALA A 18 -23.18 2.28 -4.68
C ALA A 18 -23.27 3.32 -5.82
N VAL A 19 -23.37 4.62 -5.52
CA VAL A 19 -23.84 5.65 -6.47
C VAL A 19 -22.75 6.22 -7.41
N LEU A 20 -21.46 6.07 -7.08
CA LEU A 20 -20.34 6.75 -7.80
C LEU A 20 -19.67 5.89 -8.88
N SER A 21 -20.44 5.20 -9.72
CA SER A 21 -20.00 4.12 -10.60
C SER A 21 -19.74 4.54 -12.07
N VAL A 22 -18.78 5.46 -12.28
CA VAL A 22 -18.26 5.92 -13.60
C VAL A 22 -16.80 6.40 -13.46
N THR A 23 -15.90 6.44 -14.47
CA THR A 23 -15.93 6.15 -15.93
C THR A 23 -14.64 5.42 -16.36
N ALA A 24 -14.53 4.95 -17.61
CA ALA A 24 -13.38 4.22 -18.17
C ALA A 24 -12.16 5.09 -18.60
N ILE A 25 -11.01 4.45 -18.85
CA ILE A 25 -10.13 4.57 -20.07
C ILE A 25 -8.73 3.92 -19.88
N ILE A 26 -8.19 3.36 -20.97
CA ILE A 26 -6.94 2.57 -21.15
C ILE A 26 -5.70 3.48 -21.30
N ILE A 27 -4.51 3.05 -20.84
CA ILE A 27 -3.18 3.51 -21.33
C ILE A 27 -2.19 2.33 -21.25
N PHE A 28 -1.34 2.15 -22.27
CA PHE A 28 -0.26 1.14 -22.29
C PHE A 28 0.93 1.51 -21.38
N ASN A 29 1.83 0.55 -21.11
CA ASN A 29 2.94 0.65 -20.15
C ASN A 29 2.52 0.79 -18.66
N ARG A 30 1.26 0.47 -18.34
CA ARG A 30 0.62 0.77 -17.04
C ARG A 30 1.01 -0.09 -15.83
N ASN A 31 1.68 -1.22 -15.96
CA ASN A 31 1.76 -2.19 -14.84
C ASN A 31 3.05 -2.14 -14.00
N THR A 32 4.12 -1.46 -14.41
CA THR A 32 5.40 -1.47 -13.66
C THR A 32 5.30 -0.80 -12.27
N TYR A 33 4.38 0.15 -12.09
CA TYR A 33 4.10 0.75 -10.77
C TYR A 33 3.54 -0.27 -9.77
N LYS A 34 2.96 -1.38 -10.24
CA LYS A 34 2.37 -2.42 -9.40
C LYS A 34 3.42 -3.34 -8.77
N THR A 35 4.65 -3.34 -9.30
CA THR A 35 5.76 -4.17 -8.81
C THR A 35 6.11 -3.91 -7.34
N PRO A 36 6.35 -2.67 -6.86
CA PRO A 36 6.58 -2.43 -5.43
C PRO A 36 5.38 -2.81 -4.55
N ILE A 37 4.14 -2.69 -5.04
CA ILE A 37 2.93 -3.12 -4.32
C ILE A 37 2.89 -4.66 -4.19
N LYS A 38 3.23 -5.39 -5.25
CA LYS A 38 3.34 -6.85 -5.18
C LYS A 38 4.40 -7.27 -4.15
N LYS A 39 5.59 -6.68 -4.23
CA LYS A 39 6.70 -6.96 -3.31
C LYS A 39 6.38 -6.59 -1.86
N LEU A 40 5.59 -5.54 -1.62
CA LEU A 40 5.10 -5.16 -0.29
C LEU A 40 4.31 -6.31 0.35
N TYR A 41 3.30 -6.82 -0.36
CA TYR A 41 2.48 -7.90 0.14
C TYR A 41 3.23 -9.23 0.27
N GLU A 42 4.14 -9.53 -0.66
CA GLU A 42 5.05 -10.68 -0.54
C GLU A 42 5.94 -10.55 0.71
N ALA A 43 6.59 -9.41 0.92
CA ALA A 43 7.47 -9.18 2.06
C ALA A 43 6.76 -9.24 3.42
N ILE A 44 5.54 -8.70 3.53
CA ILE A 44 4.74 -8.79 4.76
C ILE A 44 4.29 -10.23 5.01
N ASN A 45 3.85 -10.96 3.98
CA ASN A 45 3.45 -12.37 4.11
C ASN A 45 4.63 -13.27 4.51
N GLU A 46 5.82 -12.99 3.99
CA GLU A 46 7.07 -13.64 4.40
C GLU A 46 7.64 -13.10 5.72
N LYS A 47 7.04 -12.06 6.30
CA LYS A 47 7.50 -11.37 7.53
C LYS A 47 8.95 -10.89 7.44
N SER A 48 9.40 -10.50 6.23
CA SER A 48 10.79 -10.17 5.91
C SER A 48 11.01 -8.65 5.87
N VAL A 49 11.65 -8.12 6.93
CA VAL A 49 12.06 -6.71 7.02
C VAL A 49 12.94 -6.29 5.84
N GLU A 50 13.90 -7.13 5.44
CA GLU A 50 14.82 -6.82 4.33
C GLU A 50 14.10 -6.77 2.97
N LYS A 51 13.18 -7.71 2.69
CA LYS A 51 12.37 -7.64 1.46
C LYS A 51 11.44 -6.41 1.48
N LEU A 52 10.90 -6.06 2.64
CA LEU A 52 10.00 -4.91 2.82
C LEU A 52 10.75 -3.60 2.61
N ALA A 53 11.92 -3.44 3.24
CA ALA A 53 12.82 -2.30 3.06
C ALA A 53 13.16 -2.09 1.58
N ASN A 54 13.48 -3.17 0.84
CA ASN A 54 13.81 -3.13 -0.59
C ASN A 54 12.62 -2.87 -1.54
N THR A 55 11.42 -2.57 -1.01
CA THR A 55 10.32 -1.96 -1.80
C THR A 55 10.41 -0.43 -1.86
N TYR A 56 11.23 0.17 -1.00
CA TYR A 56 11.52 1.60 -0.94
C TYR A 56 12.84 1.93 -1.65
N HIS A 57 13.09 3.23 -1.86
CA HIS A 57 14.34 3.71 -2.47
C HIS A 57 15.58 3.36 -1.60
N PRO A 58 16.76 3.05 -2.18
CA PRO A 58 17.96 2.64 -1.42
C PRO A 58 18.46 3.60 -0.33
N CYS A 59 18.07 4.89 -0.34
CA CYS A 59 18.37 5.81 0.76
C CYS A 59 17.62 5.44 2.06
N LEU A 60 16.43 4.84 1.94
CA LEU A 60 15.65 4.31 3.06
C LEU A 60 15.99 2.84 3.30
N SER A 61 16.07 2.02 2.24
CA SER A 61 16.25 0.57 2.42
C SER A 61 17.58 0.19 3.08
N LYS A 62 18.59 1.08 3.03
CA LYS A 62 19.87 0.96 3.74
C LYS A 62 19.93 1.71 5.09
N ASN A 63 18.84 2.35 5.52
CA ASN A 63 18.79 3.08 6.78
C ASN A 63 18.31 2.16 7.90
N GLU A 64 19.18 1.87 8.88
CA GLU A 64 18.87 0.92 9.96
C GLU A 64 17.75 1.41 10.90
N ALA A 65 17.60 2.73 11.11
CA ALA A 65 16.46 3.25 11.88
C ALA A 65 15.12 3.03 11.14
N PHE A 66 15.12 3.11 9.81
CA PHE A 66 13.96 2.74 9.00
C PHE A 66 13.70 1.23 9.03
N LYS A 67 14.72 0.38 8.97
CA LYS A 67 14.55 -1.08 9.16
C LYS A 67 13.98 -1.42 10.53
N THR A 68 14.40 -0.70 11.58
CA THR A 68 13.85 -0.84 12.94
C THR A 68 12.38 -0.41 13.00
N GLU A 69 11.98 0.66 12.28
CA GLU A 69 10.57 1.05 12.13
C GLU A 69 9.76 -0.09 11.49
N LEU A 70 10.27 -0.69 10.42
CA LEU A 70 9.63 -1.80 9.71
C LEU A 70 9.57 -3.08 10.56
N GLU A 71 10.61 -3.40 11.34
CA GLU A 71 10.57 -4.54 12.27
C GLU A 71 9.49 -4.34 13.34
N SER A 72 9.39 -3.13 13.92
CA SER A 72 8.34 -2.79 14.88
C SER A 72 6.93 -2.95 14.29
N GLN A 73 6.74 -2.65 12.99
CA GLN A 73 5.48 -2.87 12.29
C GLN A 73 5.17 -4.35 12.01
N LEU A 74 6.19 -5.19 11.79
CA LEU A 74 6.03 -6.63 11.54
C LEU A 74 5.99 -7.48 12.82
N ALA A 75 6.52 -6.98 13.94
CA ALA A 75 6.56 -7.70 15.22
C ALA A 75 5.19 -8.22 15.70
N PRO A 76 4.07 -7.46 15.62
CA PRO A 76 2.75 -7.95 16.06
C PRO A 76 2.24 -9.17 15.29
N ILE A 77 2.63 -9.35 14.02
CA ILE A 77 2.18 -10.45 13.17
C ILE A 77 3.15 -11.64 13.15
N LYS A 78 4.34 -11.50 13.73
CA LYS A 78 5.45 -12.47 13.67
C LYS A 78 5.01 -13.86 14.14
N ASN A 79 4.23 -13.94 15.22
CA ASN A 79 3.82 -15.19 15.88
C ASN A 79 2.45 -15.74 15.44
N TYR A 80 1.74 -15.07 14.52
CA TYR A 80 0.41 -15.50 14.07
C TYR A 80 0.47 -16.24 12.72
N ASN A 81 -0.51 -17.12 12.48
CA ASN A 81 -0.79 -17.58 11.12
C ASN A 81 -1.48 -16.44 10.37
N PHE A 82 -0.66 -15.66 9.67
CA PHE A 82 -1.01 -14.36 9.09
C PHE A 82 -0.81 -14.40 7.58
N LYS A 83 -1.77 -13.86 6.83
CA LYS A 83 -1.65 -13.64 5.37
C LYS A 83 -2.46 -12.41 4.95
N TYR A 84 -1.85 -11.56 4.13
CA TYR A 84 -2.56 -10.63 3.26
C TYR A 84 -2.79 -11.25 1.88
N GLU A 85 -4.03 -11.18 1.42
CA GLU A 85 -4.40 -11.28 0.01
C GLU A 85 -4.77 -9.86 -0.47
N TYR A 86 -4.52 -9.52 -1.73
CA TYR A 86 -4.80 -8.18 -2.24
C TYR A 86 -5.27 -8.19 -3.69
N THR A 87 -6.02 -7.16 -4.07
CA THR A 87 -6.43 -6.88 -5.45
C THR A 87 -6.35 -5.39 -5.72
N ILE A 88 -5.54 -4.98 -6.70
CA ILE A 88 -5.48 -3.59 -7.17
C ILE A 88 -6.80 -3.24 -7.86
N LYS A 89 -7.51 -2.24 -7.34
CA LYS A 89 -8.82 -1.80 -7.84
C LYS A 89 -8.68 -0.71 -8.89
N LYS A 90 -8.05 0.41 -8.52
CA LYS A 90 -7.81 1.55 -9.42
C LYS A 90 -6.55 2.31 -9.03
N SER A 91 -6.08 3.17 -9.92
CA SER A 91 -4.93 4.05 -9.69
C SER A 91 -5.19 5.42 -10.30
N ARG A 92 -4.92 6.49 -9.55
CA ARG A 92 -4.89 7.86 -10.08
C ARG A 92 -3.44 8.36 -10.13
N THR A 93 -3.09 9.10 -11.17
CA THR A 93 -1.80 9.81 -11.21
C THR A 93 -1.82 10.92 -10.16
N LEU A 94 -0.73 11.10 -9.42
CA LEU A 94 -0.56 12.24 -8.52
C LEU A 94 -0.36 13.52 -9.34
N SER A 95 -0.98 14.61 -8.93
CA SER A 95 -0.77 15.94 -9.51
C SER A 95 0.64 16.46 -9.18
N LYS A 96 1.09 17.48 -9.93
CA LYS A 96 2.37 18.16 -9.63
C LYS A 96 2.43 18.69 -8.20
N LYS A 97 1.32 19.25 -7.69
CA LYS A 97 1.24 19.80 -6.32
C LYS A 97 1.44 18.71 -5.27
N GLU A 98 0.71 17.60 -5.39
CA GLU A 98 0.85 16.45 -4.48
C GLU A 98 2.28 15.87 -4.53
N LEU A 99 2.89 15.79 -5.71
CA LEU A 99 4.29 15.34 -5.84
C LEU A 99 5.28 16.28 -5.13
N GLU A 100 5.06 17.60 -5.12
CA GLU A 100 5.88 18.53 -4.32
C GLU A 100 5.61 18.41 -2.82
N GLU A 101 4.37 18.15 -2.40
CA GLU A 101 4.01 17.87 -1.00
C GLU A 101 4.74 16.60 -0.49
N TYR A 102 4.72 15.49 -1.25
CA TYR A 102 5.49 14.28 -0.93
C TYR A 102 7.00 14.48 -1.00
N LYS A 103 7.52 15.29 -1.93
CA LYS A 103 8.95 15.63 -1.95
C LYS A 103 9.38 16.32 -0.67
N ASN A 104 8.57 17.19 -0.08
CA ASN A 104 8.91 17.89 1.16
C ASN A 104 9.06 16.93 2.36
N ASN A 105 8.26 15.86 2.44
CA ASN A 105 8.43 14.81 3.45
C ASN A 105 9.76 14.05 3.32
N TYR A 106 10.26 13.86 2.09
CA TYR A 106 11.53 13.18 1.81
C TYR A 106 12.77 14.07 1.65
N LYS A 107 12.56 15.40 1.59
CA LYS A 107 13.58 16.39 1.24
C LYS A 107 14.76 16.39 2.21
N TYR A 108 14.47 16.17 3.50
CA TYR A 108 15.47 16.20 4.57
C TYR A 108 16.32 14.92 4.64
N VAL A 109 15.72 13.75 4.43
CA VAL A 109 16.41 12.45 4.59
C VAL A 109 17.14 12.02 3.33
N CYS A 110 16.54 12.22 2.14
CA CYS A 110 17.01 11.58 0.92
C CYS A 110 17.17 12.51 -0.30
N LYS A 111 16.65 13.75 -0.27
CA LYS A 111 16.75 14.73 -1.37
C LYS A 111 16.33 14.21 -2.77
N ILE A 112 15.42 13.23 -2.83
CA ILE A 112 15.06 12.54 -4.08
C ILE A 112 14.03 13.31 -4.89
N LYS A 113 14.13 13.24 -6.22
CA LYS A 113 13.13 13.75 -7.15
C LYS A 113 12.20 12.63 -7.59
N VAL A 114 10.96 12.63 -7.10
CA VAL A 114 9.89 11.79 -7.68
C VAL A 114 9.48 12.41 -9.03
N GLU A 115 9.62 11.66 -10.11
CA GLU A 115 9.31 12.10 -11.48
C GLU A 115 7.83 11.98 -11.81
N LYS A 116 7.21 10.91 -11.32
CA LYS A 116 5.81 10.56 -11.51
C LYS A 116 5.35 9.73 -10.31
N GLY A 117 4.10 9.85 -9.90
CA GLY A 117 3.55 9.01 -8.85
C GLY A 117 2.12 8.57 -9.12
N TYR A 118 1.72 7.50 -8.46
CA TYR A 118 0.34 7.02 -8.43
C TYR A 118 -0.12 6.82 -6.98
N GLU A 119 -1.34 7.26 -6.69
CA GLU A 119 -2.11 6.72 -5.58
C GLU A 119 -2.91 5.52 -6.11
N VAL A 120 -2.70 4.36 -5.51
CA VAL A 120 -3.26 3.08 -5.94
C VAL A 120 -4.19 2.57 -4.85
N GLU A 121 -5.46 2.41 -5.18
CA GLU A 121 -6.44 1.78 -4.30
C GLU A 121 -6.34 0.26 -4.45
N VAL A 122 -6.11 -0.42 -3.34
CA VAL A 122 -6.06 -1.87 -3.24
C VAL A 122 -7.12 -2.32 -2.25
N SER A 123 -7.84 -3.38 -2.60
CA SER A 123 -8.64 -4.12 -1.62
C SER A 123 -7.74 -5.17 -1.01
N GLN A 124 -7.58 -5.12 0.31
CA GLN A 124 -6.70 -5.95 1.11
C GLN A 124 -7.56 -6.85 1.98
N THR A 125 -7.36 -8.16 1.90
CA THR A 125 -7.97 -9.13 2.81
C THR A 125 -6.91 -9.57 3.82
N THR A 126 -7.13 -9.17 5.07
CA THR A 126 -6.40 -9.62 6.25
C THR A 126 -6.91 -10.98 6.66
N ILE A 127 -6.01 -11.96 6.77
CA ILE A 127 -6.32 -13.31 7.26
C ILE A 127 -5.46 -13.58 8.50
N VAL A 128 -6.10 -13.83 9.64
CA VAL A 128 -5.43 -14.18 10.90
C VAL A 128 -6.16 -15.36 11.51
N ASN A 129 -5.45 -16.47 11.76
CA ASN A 129 -6.02 -17.68 12.38
C ASN A 129 -7.34 -18.14 11.71
N ASN A 130 -7.40 -18.04 10.37
CA ASN A 130 -8.55 -18.32 9.49
C ASN A 130 -9.72 -17.32 9.54
N GLU A 131 -9.73 -16.32 10.42
CA GLU A 131 -10.66 -15.19 10.31
C GLU A 131 -10.24 -14.26 9.18
N LYS A 132 -11.21 -13.72 8.43
CA LYS A 132 -10.98 -12.81 7.29
C LYS A 132 -11.65 -11.46 7.51
N SER A 133 -10.92 -10.38 7.25
CA SER A 133 -11.45 -9.01 7.16
C SER A 133 -10.93 -8.35 5.90
N THR A 134 -11.80 -7.70 5.13
CA THR A 134 -11.42 -7.03 3.86
C THR A 134 -11.70 -5.55 3.92
N ASP A 135 -10.70 -4.74 3.60
CA ASP A 135 -10.79 -3.28 3.58
C ASP A 135 -10.03 -2.69 2.39
N ASN A 136 -10.34 -1.45 2.02
CA ASN A 136 -9.63 -0.76 0.94
C ASN A 136 -8.53 0.13 1.53
N LYS A 137 -7.30 -0.08 1.07
CA LYS A 137 -6.12 0.75 1.38
C LYS A 137 -5.73 1.60 0.18
N LYS A 138 -5.07 2.72 0.44
CA LYS A 138 -4.35 3.52 -0.55
C LYS A 138 -2.86 3.28 -0.37
N ILE A 139 -2.16 2.97 -1.45
CA ILE A 139 -0.71 2.83 -1.49
C ILE A 139 -0.16 3.83 -2.49
N LEU A 140 0.88 4.55 -2.09
CA LEU A 140 1.55 5.52 -2.95
C LEU A 140 2.81 4.88 -3.55
N VAL A 141 3.00 5.08 -4.85
CA VAL A 141 4.18 4.62 -5.57
C VAL A 141 4.78 5.74 -6.39
N GLY A 142 6.11 5.87 -6.35
CA GLY A 142 6.88 6.90 -7.05
C GLY A 142 7.86 6.29 -8.06
N LEU A 143 7.95 6.92 -9.23
CA LEU A 143 9.02 6.72 -10.20
C LEU A 143 10.21 7.60 -9.78
N ILE A 144 11.33 6.95 -9.50
CA ILE A 144 12.58 7.54 -9.02
C ILE A 144 13.71 6.82 -9.77
N ASP A 145 14.60 7.56 -10.41
CA ASP A 145 15.76 7.02 -11.13
C ASP A 145 15.40 5.84 -12.07
N GLY A 146 14.31 6.00 -12.83
CA GLY A 146 13.77 4.99 -13.75
C GLY A 146 13.11 3.76 -13.10
N LYS A 147 13.00 3.69 -11.77
CA LYS A 147 12.43 2.55 -11.01
C LYS A 147 11.23 2.96 -10.15
N TRP A 148 10.30 2.03 -9.98
CA TRP A 148 9.11 2.23 -9.14
C TRP A 148 9.34 1.71 -7.72
N TYR A 149 9.11 2.58 -6.73
CA TYR A 149 9.22 2.28 -5.30
C TYR A 149 7.93 2.68 -4.57
N LEU A 150 7.74 2.18 -3.35
CA LEU A 150 6.81 2.78 -2.40
C LEU A 150 7.29 4.17 -1.97
N ILE A 151 6.34 5.07 -1.71
CA ILE A 151 6.58 6.37 -1.07
C ILE A 151 5.62 6.54 0.13
N LYS A 152 5.95 7.45 1.05
CA LYS A 152 5.28 7.71 2.35
C LYS A 152 4.77 9.14 2.38
#